data_AF-A0A3B9RYW2-F1
#
_entry.id   AF-A0A3B9RYW2-F1
#
_cell.length_a   1.000
_cell.length_b   1.000
_cell.length_c   1.000
_cell.angle_alpha   90.00
_cell.angle_beta   90.00
_cell.angle_gamma   90.00
#
_symmetry.space_group_name_H-M   'P 1'
#
loop_
_entity.id
_entity.type
_entity.pdbx_description
1 polymer ?
#
loop_
_entity_poly.entity_id
_entity_poly.type
_entity_poly.pdbx_seq_one_letter_code
_entity_poly.pdbx_strand_id
1 'polypeptide(L)' 'MTSVVGDGAFRRDNLYGYSNDKGFSGALSFLRRKYTRDLTGVDVAVTGIPFDSATSNRPGARFGPQS' A
#
# COMPACT_ATOMS: atom_id res chain seq x y z
N MET A 1 -13.83 12.00 14.33
CA MET A 1 -12.99 11.04 13.58
C MET A 1 -13.90 9.91 13.10
N THR A 2 -14.59 10.11 11.98
CA THR A 2 -15.43 9.05 11.39
C THR A 2 -14.50 7.96 10.89
N SER A 3 -14.57 6.76 11.46
CA SER A 3 -13.81 5.63 10.94
C SER A 3 -14.34 5.35 9.54
N VAL A 4 -13.48 5.52 8.53
CA VAL A 4 -13.83 5.14 7.17
C VAL A 4 -13.93 3.62 7.14
N VAL A 5 -15.13 3.11 6.88
CA VAL A 5 -15.39 1.68 6.72
C VAL A 5 -15.20 1.33 5.25
N GLY A 6 -14.26 0.43 4.96
CA GLY A 6 -13.94 0.01 3.60
C GLY A 6 -13.09 1.02 2.83
N ASP A 7 -12.07 0.54 2.14
CA ASP A 7 -11.25 1.29 1.18
C ASP A 7 -10.55 2.52 1.78
N GLY A 8 -10.10 2.39 3.02
CA GLY A 8 -9.39 3.45 3.73
C GLY A 8 -8.20 4.00 2.93
N ALA A 9 -7.47 3.14 2.22
CA ALA A 9 -6.31 3.54 1.42
C ALA A 9 -6.59 4.65 0.39
N PHE A 10 -7.83 4.74 -0.13
CA PHE A 10 -8.25 5.77 -1.08
C PHE A 10 -9.08 6.88 -0.44
N ARG A 11 -9.86 6.55 0.58
CA ARG A 11 -10.93 7.42 1.10
C ARG A 11 -10.53 8.26 2.32
N ARG A 12 -9.38 7.99 2.94
CA ARG A 12 -8.96 8.69 4.17
C ARG A 12 -8.24 10.00 3.86
N ASP A 13 -8.64 11.05 4.56
CA ASP A 13 -8.03 12.38 4.41
C ASP A 13 -6.66 12.47 5.08
N ASN A 14 -6.48 11.80 6.23
CA ASN A 14 -5.26 11.84 7.04
C ASN A 14 -4.35 10.62 6.79
N LEU A 15 -3.05 10.79 7.06
CA LEU A 15 -2.05 9.73 7.10
C LEU A 15 -2.29 8.76 8.27
N TYR A 16 -2.70 9.23 9.44
CA TYR A 16 -2.79 8.40 10.65
C TYR A 16 -4.08 7.56 10.75
N GLY A 17 -4.06 6.53 11.61
CA GLY A 17 -5.18 5.63 11.87
C GLY A 17 -5.27 4.40 10.97
N TYR A 18 -6.22 3.52 11.30
CA TYR A 18 -6.55 2.27 10.60
C TYR A 18 -8.01 2.30 10.10
N SER A 19 -8.29 1.61 8.99
CA SER A 19 -9.63 1.43 8.43
C SER A 19 -10.18 0.05 8.77
N ASN A 20 -11.48 -0.05 9.10
CA ASN A 20 -12.13 -1.33 9.37
C ASN A 20 -12.44 -2.10 8.07
N ASP A 21 -11.39 -2.54 7.39
CA ASP A 21 -11.49 -3.34 6.16
C ASP A 21 -11.73 -4.82 6.50
N LYS A 22 -12.57 -5.50 5.71
CA LYS A 22 -12.68 -6.96 5.78
C LYS A 22 -11.41 -7.57 5.20
N GLY A 23 -10.89 -8.64 5.81
CA GLY A 23 -9.61 -9.25 5.40
C GLY A 23 -9.54 -9.64 3.91
N PHE A 24 -10.67 -10.02 3.32
CA PHE A 24 -10.80 -10.44 1.92
C PHE A 24 -11.22 -9.32 0.95
N SER A 25 -11.38 -8.08 1.41
CA SER A 25 -11.92 -6.97 0.61
C SER A 25 -11.08 -5.70 0.79
N GLY A 26 -11.50 -4.64 0.12
CA GLY A 26 -10.90 -3.31 0.17
C GLY A 26 -9.59 -3.17 -0.61
N ALA A 27 -9.14 -1.93 -0.73
CA ALA A 27 -7.90 -1.54 -1.39
C ALA A 27 -6.64 -2.23 -0.85
N LEU A 28 -5.83 -2.82 -1.74
CA LEU A 28 -4.65 -3.64 -1.43
C LEU A 28 -3.33 -2.82 -1.40
N SER A 29 -3.34 -1.62 -0.83
CA SER A 29 -2.07 -0.97 -0.46
C SER A 29 -1.35 -1.76 0.63
N PHE A 30 -0.03 -1.64 0.73
CA PHE A 30 0.73 -2.19 1.86
C PHE A 30 0.11 -1.79 3.20
N LEU A 31 -0.32 -2.78 3.98
CA LEU A 31 -1.00 -2.62 5.28
C LEU A 31 -2.16 -1.60 5.28
N ARG A 32 -2.93 -1.51 4.18
CA ARG A 32 -4.10 -0.61 4.04
C ARG A 32 -3.74 0.88 4.20
N ARG A 33 -2.49 1.26 3.95
CA ARG A 33 -2.00 2.65 4.01
C ARG A 33 -2.48 3.49 2.82
N LYS A 34 -2.41 4.82 2.96
CA LYS A 34 -2.97 5.79 2.00
C LYS A 34 -2.14 5.71 0.72
N TYR A 35 -2.80 5.55 -0.42
CA TYR A 35 -2.16 5.80 -1.70
C TYR A 35 -2.02 7.32 -1.86
N THR A 36 -0.78 7.80 -1.85
CA THR A 36 -0.46 9.21 -2.10
C THR A 36 0.97 9.32 -2.62
N ARG A 37 1.24 10.41 -3.32
CA ARG A 37 2.61 10.85 -3.66
C ARG A 37 3.03 12.11 -2.90
N ASP A 38 2.12 12.73 -2.18
CA ASP A 38 2.44 13.80 -1.24
C ASP A 38 3.09 13.20 0.01
N LEU A 39 4.32 13.63 0.27
CA LEU A 39 5.16 13.16 1.38
C LEU A 39 5.17 14.13 2.57
N THR A 40 4.39 15.21 2.51
CA THR A 40 4.34 16.20 3.58
C THR A 40 3.90 15.54 4.89
N GLY A 41 4.75 15.58 5.91
CA GLY A 41 4.47 14.98 7.22
C GLY A 41 4.48 13.45 7.26
N VAL A 42 5.00 12.77 6.23
CA VAL A 42 5.17 11.30 6.20
C VAL A 42 6.49 10.90 6.89
N ASP A 43 6.41 9.99 7.87
CA ASP A 43 7.61 9.41 8.51
C ASP A 43 8.26 8.32 7.67
N VAL A 44 7.45 7.48 7.01
CA VAL A 44 7.89 6.35 6.19
C VAL A 44 7.04 6.23 4.93
N ALA A 45 7.71 6.15 3.77
CA ALA A 45 7.09 5.84 2.49
C ALA A 45 7.41 4.40 2.08
N VAL A 46 6.39 3.66 1.64
CA VAL A 46 6.53 2.31 1.07
C VAL A 46 6.35 2.41 -0.44
N THR A 47 7.34 1.94 -1.19
CA THR A 47 7.31 1.92 -2.66
C THR A 47 7.80 0.57 -3.18
N GLY A 48 7.16 0.09 -4.25
CA GLY A 48 7.57 -1.12 -4.96
C GLY A 48 8.51 -0.79 -6.10
N ILE A 49 9.58 -1.58 -6.25
CA ILE A 49 10.45 -1.56 -7.44
C ILE A 49 10.30 -2.91 -8.14
N PRO A 50 9.40 -3.03 -9.14
CA PRO A 50 9.11 -4.30 -9.81
C PRO A 50 10.20 -4.62 -10.85
N PHE A 51 11.36 -5.10 -10.38
CA PHE A 51 12.53 -5.38 -11.23
C PHE A 51 13.13 -6.76 -10.94
N ASP A 52 13.47 -7.48 -12.00
CA ASP A 52 14.17 -8.78 -11.89
C ASP A 52 15.13 -9.07 -13.06
N SER A 53 15.49 -8.09 -13.90
CA SER A 53 16.42 -8.34 -15.01
C SER A 53 17.84 -8.70 -14.55
N ALA A 54 18.16 -8.52 -13.26
CA ALA A 54 19.42 -8.93 -12.66
C ALA A 54 19.41 -10.35 -12.08
N THR A 55 18.30 -11.10 -12.15
CA THR A 55 18.27 -12.48 -11.65
C THR A 55 19.05 -13.41 -12.56
N SER A 56 19.88 -14.29 -11.99
CA SER A 56 20.71 -15.25 -12.74
C SER A 56 20.04 -16.61 -12.99
N ASN A 57 18.88 -16.86 -12.39
CA ASN A 57 18.15 -18.14 -12.52
C ASN A 57 16.67 -17.90 -12.79
N ARG A 58 15.79 -18.14 -11.82
CA ARG A 58 14.33 -18.03 -12.01
C ARG A 58 13.88 -16.57 -11.89
N PRO A 59 13.24 -15.98 -12.92
CA PRO A 59 12.62 -14.66 -12.81
C PRO A 59 11.33 -14.73 -12.00
N GLY A 60 10.78 -13.57 -11.65
CA GLY A 60 9.50 -13.46 -10.92
C GLY A 60 9.50 -12.44 -9.78
N ALA A 61 10.69 -11.99 -9.32
CA ALA A 61 10.79 -11.00 -8.24
C ALA A 61 10.09 -9.66 -8.59
N ARG A 62 9.90 -9.36 -9.88
CA ARG A 62 9.14 -8.18 -10.34
C ARG A 62 7.69 -8.14 -9.83
N PHE A 63 7.10 -9.29 -9.50
CA PHE A 63 5.73 -9.36 -8.98
C PHE A 63 5.65 -9.20 -7.45
N GLY A 64 6.80 -9.26 -6.75
CA GLY A 64 6.87 -9.20 -5.29
C GLY A 64 6.19 -7.97 -4.66
N PRO A 65 6.30 -6.75 -5.22
CA PRO A 65 5.61 -5.59 -4.65
C PRO A 65 4.08 -5.70 -4.56
N GLN A 66 3.46 -6.55 -5.39
CA GLN A 66 2.01 -6.73 -5.47
C GLN A 66 1.51 -7.99 -4.76
N SER A 67 2.38 -8.98 -4.53
CA SER A 67 2.02 -10.31 -4.02
C SER A 67 1.60 -10.33 -2.55
#